data_AF-A0A967CZA8-F1
#
_entry.id   AF-A0A967CZA8-F1
#
_cell.length_a   1.000
_cell.length_b   1.000
_cell.length_c   1.000
_cell.angle_alpha   90.00
_cell.angle_beta   90.00
_cell.angle_gamma   90.00
#
_symmetry.space_group_name_H-M   'P 1'
#
loop_
_entity.id
_entity.type
_entity.pdbx_description
1 polymer ?
#
loop_
_entity_poly.entity_id
_entity_poly.type
_entity_poly.pdbx_seq_one_letter_code
_entity_poly.pdbx_strand_id
1 'polypeptide(L)' 'VIGMEKTEPMRRFITGMAKGRFSPAEGPATLSGLFVETDDRTGKAQAVKMIRHGGLLEASAP' A
#
# COMPACT_ATOMS: atom_id res chain seq x y z
N VAL A 1 0.08 -8.04 -6.70
CA VAL A 1 -0.06 -8.60 -5.34
C VAL A 1 0.94 -7.89 -4.45
N ILE A 2 0.52 -7.05 -3.49
CA ILE A 2 1.41 -6.28 -2.58
C ILE A 2 2.61 -5.65 -3.33
N GLY A 3 2.33 -4.92 -4.42
CA GLY A 3 3.38 -4.30 -5.25
C GLY A 3 4.09 -5.22 -6.26
N MET A 4 3.77 -6.52 -6.32
CA MET A 4 4.33 -7.48 -7.30
C MET A 4 3.41 -7.70 -8.50
N GLU A 5 4.02 -8.01 -9.65
CA GLU A 5 3.33 -8.59 -10.81
C GLU A 5 2.51 -9.81 -10.34
N LYS A 6 1.27 -9.94 -10.82
CA LYS A 6 0.28 -10.84 -10.20
C LYS A 6 0.53 -12.31 -10.54
N THR A 7 1.14 -12.61 -11.68
CA THR A 7 1.21 -13.96 -12.25
C THR A 7 2.03 -14.92 -11.40
N GLU A 8 3.27 -14.56 -11.03
CA GLU A 8 4.15 -15.47 -10.27
C GLU A 8 3.65 -15.73 -8.84
N PRO A 9 3.24 -14.71 -8.04
CA PRO A 9 2.66 -14.95 -6.71
C PRO A 9 1.39 -15.81 -6.75
N MET A 10 0.47 -15.55 -7.68
CA MET A 10 -0.78 -16.33 -7.80
C MET A 10 -0.50 -17.78 -8.18
N ARG A 11 0.42 -18.02 -9.12
CA ARG A 11 0.82 -19.37 -9.51
C ARG A 11 1.41 -20.13 -8.32
N ARG A 12 2.39 -19.55 -7.62
CA ARG A 12 2.99 -20.21 -6.44
C ARG A 12 1.96 -20.49 -5.35
N PHE A 13 1.02 -19.58 -5.14
CA PHE A 13 -0.05 -19.77 -4.15
C PHE A 13 -0.98 -20.93 -4.51
N ILE A 14 -1.35 -21.07 -5.79
CA ILE A 14 -2.27 -22.12 -6.25
C ILE A 14 -1.56 -23.47 -6.41
N THR A 15 -0.35 -23.49 -6.97
CA THR A 15 0.31 -24.74 -7.39
C THR A 15 1.50 -25.15 -6.52
N GLY A 16 1.95 -24.30 -5.60
CA GLY A 16 3.15 -24.55 -4.77
C GLY A 16 4.48 -24.54 -5.53
N MET A 17 4.49 -24.27 -6.84
CA MET A 17 5.66 -24.40 -7.71
C MET A 17 6.08 -23.06 -8.29
N ALA A 18 7.37 -22.74 -8.19
CA ALA A 18 7.96 -21.57 -8.84
C ALA A 18 8.09 -21.79 -10.35
N LYS A 19 7.86 -20.73 -11.14
CA LYS A 19 8.13 -20.73 -12.59
C LYS A 19 8.99 -19.55 -13.02
N GLY A 20 8.82 -18.40 -12.37
CA GLY A 20 9.60 -17.20 -12.58
C GLY A 20 10.15 -16.60 -11.30
N ARG A 21 10.82 -15.45 -11.44
CA ARG A 21 11.18 -14.59 -10.31
C ARG A 21 10.02 -13.65 -10.00
N PHE A 22 9.94 -13.18 -8.76
CA PHE A 22 9.06 -12.06 -8.44
C PHE A 22 9.61 -10.78 -9.09
N SER A 23 8.73 -10.03 -9.73
CA SER A 23 9.03 -8.72 -10.31
C SER A 23 8.06 -7.66 -9.77
N PRO A 24 8.52 -6.40 -9.60
CA PRO A 24 7.65 -5.26 -9.35
C PRO A 24 6.49 -5.20 -10.35
N ALA A 25 5.29 -4.87 -9.86
CA ALA A 25 4.19 -4.53 -10.74
C ALA A 25 4.50 -3.20 -11.45
N GLU A 26 4.25 -3.16 -12.75
CA GLU A 26 4.28 -1.94 -13.54
C GLU A 26 2.88 -1.29 -13.56
N GLY A 27 2.85 0.01 -13.87
CA GLY A 27 1.62 0.79 -13.99
C GLY A 27 1.47 1.88 -12.93
N PRO A 28 0.27 2.48 -12.80
CA PRO A 28 0.03 3.59 -11.89
C PRO A 28 0.30 3.23 -10.43
N ALA A 29 1.09 4.07 -9.76
CA ALA A 29 1.36 3.93 -8.34
C ALA A 29 0.13 4.29 -7.48
N THR A 30 0.10 3.78 -6.26
CA THR A 30 -0.84 4.19 -5.22
C THR A 30 -0.05 4.72 -4.03
N LEU A 31 -0.46 5.87 -3.51
CA LEU A 31 0.08 6.44 -2.28
C LEU A 31 -0.92 6.24 -1.14
N SER A 32 -0.44 5.66 -0.04
CA SER A 32 -1.20 5.46 1.19
C SER A 32 -0.37 5.97 2.37
N GLY A 33 -0.98 6.78 3.24
CA GLY A 33 -0.31 7.34 4.41
C GLY A 33 -1.29 7.90 5.45
N LEU A 34 -0.74 8.47 6.51
CA LEU A 34 -1.49 9.15 7.57
C LEU A 34 -0.89 10.53 7.80
N PHE A 35 -1.75 11.53 7.95
CA PHE A 35 -1.42 12.82 8.53
C PHE A 35 -1.78 12.79 10.01
N VAL A 36 -0.83 13.11 10.88
CA VAL A 36 -1.00 13.07 12.34
C VAL A 36 -0.64 14.43 12.91
N GLU A 37 -1.56 15.03 13.64
CA GLU A 37 -1.30 16.21 14.46
C GLU A 37 -1.01 15.76 15.89
N THR A 38 0.07 16.25 16.48
CA THR A 38 0.54 15.86 17.82
C THR A 38 0.62 17.04 18.77
N ASP A 39 0.32 16.79 20.05
CA ASP A 39 0.59 17.72 21.14
C ASP A 39 2.08 17.64 21.52
N ASP A 40 2.84 18.72 21.31
CA ASP A 40 4.29 18.74 21.51
C ASP A 40 4.73 18.49 22.96
N ARG A 41 3.87 18.80 23.93
CA ARG A 41 4.19 18.66 25.35
C ARG A 41 4.01 17.23 25.86
N THR A 42 3.00 16.53 25.34
CA THR A 42 2.60 15.20 25.81
C THR A 42 2.95 14.09 24.82
N GLY A 43 3.28 14.43 23.57
CA GLY A 43 3.50 13.50 22.47
C GLY A 43 2.23 12.78 21.98
N LYS A 44 1.04 13.16 22.47
CA LYS A 44 -0.21 12.50 22.11
C LYS A 44 -0.71 12.97 20.74
N ALA A 45 -1.25 12.04 19.95
CA ALA A 45 -1.98 12.38 18.74
C ALA A 45 -3.30 13.10 19.09
N GLN A 46 -3.52 14.27 18.50
CA GLN A 46 -4.75 15.06 18.61
C GLN A 46 -5.70 14.77 17.45
N ALA A 47 -5.16 14.53 16.25
CA ALA A 47 -5.92 14.14 15.07
C ALA A 47 -5.13 13.16 14.21
N VAL A 48 -5.85 12.26 13.52
CA VAL A 48 -5.29 11.33 12.54
C VAL A 48 -6.20 11.33 11.30
N LYS A 49 -5.63 11.61 10.13
CA LYS A 49 -6.35 11.64 8.86
C LYS A 49 -5.68 10.74 7.83
N MET A 50 -6.49 10.08 7.00
CA MET A 50 -6.00 9.22 5.92
C MET A 50 -5.52 10.04 4.72
N ILE A 51 -4.38 9.64 4.15
CA ILE A 51 -3.88 10.13 2.86
C ILE A 51 -3.94 8.98 1.88
N ARG A 52 -4.78 9.11 0.84
CA ARG A 52 -4.96 8.09 -0.21
C ARG A 52 -5.02 8.77 -1.56
N HIS A 53 -4.07 8.44 -2.43
CA HIS A 53 -3.98 9.00 -3.77
C HIS A 53 -3.69 7.92 -4.81
N GLY A 54 -4.50 7.86 -5.86
CA GLY A 54 -4.45 6.81 -6.87
C GLY A 54 -5.01 5.47 -6.37
N GLY A 55 -4.77 4.42 -7.16
CA GLY A 55 -5.22 3.06 -6.83
C GLY A 55 -6.74 2.89 -6.92
N LEU A 56 -7.27 2.00 -6.07
CA LEU A 56 -8.69 1.61 -6.06
C LEU A 56 -9.45 2.12 -4.83
N LEU A 57 -8.75 2.72 -3.86
CA LEU A 57 -9.37 3.25 -2.66
C LEU A 57 -9.95 4.64 -2.94
N GLU A 58 -11.02 4.99 -2.24
CA GLU A 58 -11.57 6.35 -2.29
C GLU A 58 -10.48 7.37 -1.91
N ALA A 59 -10.34 8.41 -2.74
CA ALA A 59 -9.34 9.44 -2.53
C ALA A 59 -9.56 10.15 -1.18
N SER A 60 -8.46 10.50 -0.51
CA SER A 60 -8.49 11.21 0.76
C SER A 60 -7.30 12.15 0.86
N ALA A 61 -7.58 13.39 1.26
CA ALA A 61 -6.61 14.46 1.48
C ALA A 61 -6.75 14.99 2.92
N PRO A 62 -5.72 15.65 3.48
CA PRO A 62 -5.76 16.19 4.84
C PRO A 62 -6.82 17.28 5.02
#